data_AF-A0A7V4HW48-F1
#
_entry.id   AF-A0A7V4HW48-F1
#
_cell.length_a   1.000
_cell.length_b   1.000
_cell.length_c   1.000
_cell.angle_alpha   90.00
_cell.angle_beta   90.00
_cell.angle_gamma   90.00
#
_symmetry.space_group_name_H-M   'P 1'
#
loop_
_entity.id
_entity.type
_entity.pdbx_description
1 polymer ?
#
loop_
_entity_poly.entity_id
_entity_poly.type
_entity_poly.pdbx_seq_one_letter_code
_entity_poly.pdbx_strand_id
1 'polypeptide(L)' 'MPQSFVSLHVHLVFSTKSRQPLITADLRPRLHDYIGGILRAEGSVLL' A
#
# COMPACT_ATOMS: atom_id res chain seq x y z
N MET A 1 19.62 6.46 24.74
CA MET A 1 18.43 6.04 23.97
C MET A 1 18.88 5.91 22.52
N PRO A 2 18.96 4.71 21.93
CA PRO A 2 19.31 4.62 20.52
C PRO A 2 18.12 5.11 19.70
N GLN A 3 18.31 6.20 18.95
CA GLN A 3 17.33 6.73 18.01
C GLN A 3 17.91 6.59 16.60
N SER A 4 17.36 5.65 15.83
CA SER A 4 17.71 5.49 14.42
C SER A 4 16.94 6.53 13.61
N PHE A 5 17.66 7.45 12.97
CA PHE A 5 17.09 8.32 11.94
C PHE A 5 17.22 7.62 10.59
N VAL A 6 16.16 6.96 10.15
CA VAL A 6 16.14 6.18 8.92
C VAL A 6 14.88 6.47 8.12
N SER A 7 15.02 6.53 6.80
CA SER A 7 13.91 6.60 5.85
C SER A 7 13.83 5.27 5.09
N LEU A 8 12.78 4.49 5.35
CA LEU A 8 12.59 3.17 4.74
C LEU A 8 11.60 3.26 3.58
N HIS A 9 12.11 3.14 2.36
CA HIS A 9 11.29 3.06 1.16
C HIS A 9 11.16 1.60 0.73
N VAL A 10 9.93 1.12 0.57
CA VAL A 10 9.64 -0.28 0.22
C VAL A 10 8.77 -0.33 -1.02
N HIS A 11 9.19 -1.13 -2.01
CA HIS A 11 8.36 -1.45 -3.17
C HIS A 11 7.69 -2.82 -2.94
N LEU A 12 6.40 -2.81 -2.61
CA LEU A 12 5.63 -4.00 -2.30
C LEU A 12 4.73 -4.39 -3.47
N VAL A 13 4.93 -5.61 -4.00
CA VAL A 13 4.16 -6.16 -5.12
C VAL A 13 3.42 -7.41 -4.66
N PHE A 14 2.11 -7.45 -4.94
CA PHE A 14 1.25 -8.61 -4.66
C PHE A 14 0.30 -8.87 -5.83
N SER A 15 -0.42 -10.00 -5.79
CA SER A 15 -1.40 -10.37 -6.81
C SER A 15 -2.71 -10.83 -6.17
N THR A 16 -3.76 -10.85 -6.98
CA THR A 16 -5.06 -11.42 -6.60
C THR A 16 -4.96 -12.94 -6.45
N LYS A 17 -5.93 -13.52 -5.74
CA LYS A 17 -6.05 -14.96 -5.62
C LYS A 17 -6.10 -15.60 -7.01
N SER A 18 -5.22 -16.57 -7.26
CA SER A 18 -5.08 -17.26 -8.54
C SER A 18 -4.82 -16.34 -9.75
N ARG A 19 -4.27 -15.13 -9.54
CA ARG A 19 -4.00 -14.12 -10.58
C ARG A 19 -5.24 -13.73 -11.40
N GLN A 20 -6.44 -13.86 -10.81
CA GLN A 20 -7.66 -13.45 -11.49
C GLN A 20 -7.68 -11.93 -11.70
N PRO A 21 -8.14 -11.42 -12.86
CA PRO A 21 -8.13 -9.99 -13.18
C PRO A 21 -9.27 -9.23 -12.47
N LEU A 22 -9.32 -9.29 -11.14
CA LEU A 22 -10.40 -8.73 -10.31
C LEU A 22 -10.26 -7.23 -10.06
N ILE A 23 -9.08 -6.65 -10.29
CA ILE A 23 -8.82 -5.22 -10.11
C ILE A 23 -9.16 -4.50 -11.42
N THR A 24 -10.45 -4.19 -11.58
CA THR A 24 -10.97 -3.44 -12.73
C THR A 24 -10.56 -1.96 -12.69
N ALA A 25 -10.75 -1.25 -13.80
CA ALA A 25 -10.39 0.17 -13.92
C ALA A 25 -11.18 1.07 -12.95
N ASP A 26 -12.45 0.75 -12.71
CA ASP A 26 -13.33 1.44 -11.77
C ASP A 26 -13.01 1.14 -10.29
N LEU A 27 -12.54 -0.07 -9.99
CA LEU A 27 -12.18 -0.46 -8.63
C LEU A 27 -10.82 0.09 -8.20
N ARG A 28 -9.87 0.23 -9.14
CA ARG A 28 -8.48 0.60 -8.86
C ARG A 28 -8.33 1.87 -8.01
N PRO A 29 -9.02 3.00 -8.29
CA PRO A 29 -8.89 4.21 -7.48
C PRO A 29 -9.31 3.98 -6.02
N ARG A 30 -10.46 3.31 -5.81
CA ARG A 30 -10.99 3.01 -4.47
C ARG A 30 -10.06 2.06 -3.70
N LEU A 31 -9.47 1.08 -4.37
CA LEU A 31 -8.49 0.19 -3.77
C LEU A 31 -7.23 0.94 -3.33
N HIS A 32 -6.75 1.89 -4.14
CA HIS A 32 -5.61 2.73 -3.81
C HIS A 32 -5.90 3.63 -2.60
N ASP A 33 -7.07 4.26 -2.55
CA ASP A 33 -7.50 5.08 -1.40
C ASP A 33 -7.62 4.25 -0.12
N TYR A 34 -8.15 3.03 -0.23
CA TYR A 34 -8.27 2.11 0.90
C TYR A 34 -6.90 1.71 1.47
N ILE A 35 -5.95 1.31 0.61
CA ILE A 35 -4.59 0.97 1.03
C ILE A 35 -3.88 2.20 1.61
N GLY A 36 -4.02 3.36 0.97
CA GLY A 36 -3.46 4.62 1.47
C GLY A 36 -4.02 4.99 2.84
N GLY A 37 -5.32 4.74 3.08
CA GLY A 37 -5.95 4.91 4.39
C GLY A 37 -5.36 4.00 5.46
N ILE A 38 -5.15 2.72 5.16
CA ILE A 38 -4.49 1.76 6.06
C ILE A 38 -3.07 2.23 6.39
N LEU A 39 -2.27 2.58 5.37
CA LEU A 39 -0.88 3.01 5.59
C LEU A 39 -0.80 4.24 6.49
N ARG A 40 -1.68 5.23 6.29
CA ARG A 40 -1.73 6.43 7.15
C ARG A 40 -2.10 6.10 8.59
N ALA A 41 -3.03 5.16 8.79
CA ALA A 41 -3.40 4.71 10.14
C ALA A 41 -2.21 4.05 10.86
N GLU A 42 -1.33 3.38 10.11
CA GLU A 42 -0.09 2.75 10.60
C GLU A 42 1.14 3.68 10.57
N GLY A 43 0.94 5.01 10.41
CA GLY A 43 2.05 5.99 10.41
C GLY A 43 2.95 5.93 9.17
N SER A 44 2.49 5.32 8.09
CA SER A 44 3.18 5.20 6.80
C SER A 44 2.49 6.01 5.71
N VAL A 45 3.14 6.17 4.55
CA VAL A 45 2.56 6.89 3.40
C VAL A 45 2.67 6.04 2.14
N LEU A 46 1.59 6.03 1.36
CA LEU A 46 1.61 5.55 -0.02
C LEU A 46 2.15 6.68 -0.89
N LEU A 47 3.32 6.45 -1.50
CA LEU A 47 4.03 7.41 -2.35
C LEU A 47 3.47 7.46 -3.76
#